data_AF-A0A1G0NGR4-F1
#
_entry.id   AF-A0A1G0NGR4-F1
#
_cell.length_a   1.000
_cell.length_b   1.000
_cell.length_c   1.000
_cell.angle_alpha   90.00
_cell.angle_beta   90.00
_cell.angle_gamma   90.00
#
_symmetry.space_group_name_H-M   'P 1'
#
loop_
_entity.id
_entity.type
_entity.pdbx_description
1 polymer ?
#
loop_
_entity_poly.entity_id
_entity_poly.type
_entity_poly.pdbx_seq_one_letter_code
_entity_poly.pdbx_strand_id
1 'polypeptide(L)'
;MHHAPRILPLQTVLAMCLMMSPLPSLSGQAQADLPPVGRSRFDLLVGNTPVPYPFPRLVNLINRQMQTDASGLPPLKLTLIPLGRSLQREAGAPDYFHFPRVVAAADGISKPGIPPLKDRLFLGFHEKGEVIEVISYNDTAGRFEFQVVRDYRAGKTPQVFYARRSLCLACHQNAAPIFARPLWDETPANPAIAARLRAARSDFYQVKLTGTDIAYFIDTATDRANLFSVWQTLWQSGCGQGTAGDRCRMQVFAAALDYARSGTLPAPGDLPTLDSGWKTRWPHGLALPNPDLPNRDPLASLQDPANDPLLLRPPLDTWHAPDKTAFVVGLAGMLDAHAVKQLKATDLSAPLERLRTRGALAARPFGHDLLDTLLAELGAPRRIRPLSLSPARMEPASATAEAGPLVAPFRTHCASCHDTTLPHPPNFLRGSPAEVEAKLEHCAPRMFVRLSMAGVPESAHSKPPMPPAAALASRGIDPVHWAASPELAVLKRLVASRLRGQDPASLLRQPYAQLRPCLPPSSYAERAQ
;
A
#
# COMPACT_ATOMS: atom_id res chain seq x y z
N MET A 1 -39.53 -36.76 -65.79
CA MET A 1 -38.11 -36.48 -66.14
C MET A 1 -37.73 -35.13 -65.54
N HIS A 2 -36.67 -35.11 -64.72
CA HIS A 2 -35.95 -33.93 -64.16
C HIS A 2 -36.76 -32.92 -63.31
N HIS A 3 -36.34 -32.40 -62.16
CA HIS A 3 -35.13 -32.49 -61.34
C HIS A 3 -35.53 -32.14 -59.88
N ALA A 4 -34.82 -32.71 -58.90
CA ALA A 4 -35.02 -32.50 -57.47
C ALA A 4 -34.45 -31.14 -56.97
N PRO A 5 -34.88 -30.68 -55.78
CA PRO A 5 -34.06 -29.85 -54.91
C PRO A 5 -33.63 -30.61 -53.64
N ARG A 6 -32.33 -30.55 -53.34
CA ARG A 6 -31.74 -30.78 -52.01
C ARG A 6 -31.97 -29.54 -51.15
N ILE A 7 -32.10 -29.69 -49.82
CA ILE A 7 -31.38 -28.92 -48.78
C ILE A 7 -31.57 -29.59 -47.40
N LEU A 8 -30.39 -29.90 -46.83
CA LEU A 8 -29.85 -30.17 -45.48
C LEU A 8 -30.68 -30.72 -44.29
N PRO A 9 -30.05 -31.60 -43.46
CA PRO A 9 -30.61 -32.12 -42.22
C PRO A 9 -30.25 -31.28 -40.98
N LEU A 10 -31.17 -31.32 -40.02
CA LEU A 10 -31.06 -30.80 -38.65
C LEU A 10 -30.16 -31.75 -37.83
N GLN A 11 -29.01 -31.27 -37.34
CA GLN A 11 -28.24 -31.96 -36.29
C GLN A 11 -28.20 -31.12 -35.01
N THR A 12 -28.80 -31.72 -34.01
CA THR A 12 -28.87 -31.35 -32.60
C THR A 12 -27.48 -31.41 -31.97
N VAL A 13 -26.98 -30.29 -31.44
CA VAL A 13 -25.87 -30.28 -30.47
C VAL A 13 -26.40 -29.78 -29.14
N LEU A 14 -26.50 -30.71 -28.20
CA LEU A 14 -26.89 -30.51 -26.82
C LEU A 14 -25.72 -29.82 -26.07
N ALA A 15 -25.80 -28.51 -25.87
CA ALA A 15 -24.86 -27.78 -25.02
C ALA A 15 -25.33 -27.83 -23.56
N MET A 16 -24.79 -28.79 -22.81
CA MET A 16 -24.95 -28.91 -21.36
C MET A 16 -24.17 -27.77 -20.68
N CYS A 17 -24.85 -26.63 -20.43
CA CYS A 17 -24.31 -25.52 -19.65
C CYS A 17 -24.23 -25.92 -18.17
N LEU A 18 -23.07 -26.41 -17.73
CA LEU A 18 -22.67 -26.36 -16.33
C LEU A 18 -22.48 -24.88 -15.92
N MET A 19 -23.45 -24.32 -15.22
CA MET A 19 -23.31 -23.01 -14.56
C MET A 19 -22.40 -23.16 -13.34
N MET A 20 -21.09 -23.10 -13.55
CA MET A 20 -20.16 -22.75 -12.49
C MET A 20 -20.36 -21.27 -12.17
N SER A 21 -20.98 -21.00 -11.03
CA SER A 21 -21.10 -19.65 -10.48
C SER A 21 -19.70 -19.13 -10.13
N PRO A 22 -19.25 -17.97 -10.64
CA PRO A 22 -17.99 -17.38 -10.19
C PRO A 22 -18.19 -16.83 -8.78
N LEU A 23 -17.30 -17.21 -7.86
CA LEU A 23 -17.08 -16.51 -6.60
C LEU A 23 -16.89 -15.00 -6.91
N PRO A 24 -17.44 -14.08 -6.11
CA PRO A 24 -17.17 -12.66 -6.31
C PRO A 24 -15.71 -12.38 -5.96
N SER A 25 -14.90 -12.29 -7.00
CA SER A 25 -13.53 -11.81 -6.95
C SER A 25 -13.52 -10.38 -6.41
N LEU A 26 -12.91 -10.18 -5.24
CA LEU A 26 -12.10 -8.97 -5.02
C LEU A 26 -11.25 -8.86 -6.29
N SER A 27 -11.54 -7.89 -7.14
CA SER A 27 -11.02 -7.86 -8.50
C SER A 27 -9.50 -7.78 -8.48
N GLY A 28 -8.86 -8.95 -8.59
CA GLY A 28 -7.42 -9.14 -8.77
C GLY A 28 -7.00 -8.77 -10.19
N GLN A 29 -7.45 -7.61 -10.68
CA GLN A 29 -6.75 -6.96 -11.78
C GLN A 29 -5.44 -6.44 -11.21
N ALA A 30 -4.33 -6.80 -11.86
CA ALA A 30 -3.04 -6.18 -11.61
C ALA A 30 -3.21 -4.67 -11.74
N GLN A 31 -3.26 -3.97 -10.61
CA GLN A 31 -3.43 -2.52 -10.60
C GLN A 31 -2.21 -1.90 -11.27
N ALA A 32 -2.44 -1.01 -12.25
CA ALA A 32 -1.38 -0.29 -12.93
C ALA A 32 -0.49 0.43 -11.90
N ASP A 33 0.83 0.37 -12.12
CA ASP A 33 1.80 0.97 -11.21
C ASP A 33 1.63 2.49 -11.12
N LEU A 34 1.39 3.13 -12.28
CA LEU A 34 1.05 4.54 -12.37
C LEU A 34 -0.43 4.78 -12.00
N PRO A 35 -0.76 5.97 -11.46
CA PRO A 35 -2.14 6.34 -11.19
C PRO A 35 -2.94 6.34 -12.51
N PRO A 36 -4.07 5.61 -12.60
CA PRO A 36 -4.88 5.60 -13.81
C PRO A 36 -5.57 6.95 -14.06
N VAL A 37 -5.87 7.68 -12.97
CA VAL A 37 -6.47 9.01 -12.96
C VAL A 37 -5.96 9.78 -11.75
N GLY A 38 -5.99 11.11 -11.83
CA GLY A 38 -5.56 11.98 -10.73
C GLY A 38 -4.10 11.78 -10.33
N ARG A 39 -3.76 12.25 -9.13
CA ARG A 39 -2.41 12.24 -8.55
C ARG A 39 -2.48 12.11 -7.03
N SER A 40 -1.41 11.61 -6.42
CA SER A 40 -1.34 11.46 -4.96
C SER A 40 -1.30 12.82 -4.25
N ARG A 41 -1.66 12.87 -2.97
CA ARG A 41 -1.51 14.09 -2.15
C ARG A 41 -0.06 14.57 -2.07
N PHE A 42 0.92 13.67 -2.13
CA PHE A 42 2.32 14.05 -2.16
C PHE A 42 2.70 14.80 -3.45
N ASP A 43 2.21 14.35 -4.61
CA ASP A 43 2.43 15.08 -5.88
C ASP A 43 1.84 16.49 -5.81
N LEU A 44 0.63 16.62 -5.26
CA LEU A 44 -0.05 17.90 -5.11
C LEU A 44 0.65 18.82 -4.10
N LEU A 45 1.25 18.25 -3.06
CA LEU A 45 2.02 18.95 -2.05
C LEU A 45 3.32 19.56 -2.62
N VAL A 46 4.07 18.79 -3.42
CA VAL A 46 5.37 19.22 -3.98
C VAL A 46 5.22 20.02 -5.28
N GLY A 47 4.15 19.77 -6.04
CA GLY A 47 3.89 20.42 -7.32
C GLY A 47 4.97 20.14 -8.37
N ASN A 48 5.38 21.19 -9.08
CA ASN A 48 6.47 21.16 -10.06
C ASN A 48 7.83 21.54 -9.48
N THR A 49 7.92 21.74 -8.16
CA THR A 49 9.20 22.08 -7.52
C THR A 49 9.91 20.83 -7.05
N PRO A 50 11.27 20.82 -7.01
CA PRO A 50 12.01 19.74 -6.39
C PRO A 50 11.55 19.52 -4.94
N VAL A 51 11.53 18.26 -4.49
CA VAL A 51 11.19 17.93 -3.11
C VAL A 51 12.18 18.67 -2.18
N PRO A 52 11.70 19.42 -1.16
CA PRO A 52 12.59 20.17 -0.29
C PRO A 52 13.65 19.29 0.38
N TYR A 53 14.91 19.72 0.32
CA TYR A 53 16.05 19.12 1.00
C TYR A 53 16.75 20.18 1.88
N PRO A 54 17.22 19.84 3.10
CA PRO A 54 17.17 18.52 3.76
C PRO A 54 15.79 18.16 4.34
N PHE A 55 15.65 16.95 4.89
CA PHE A 55 14.38 16.41 5.44
C PHE A 55 13.58 17.37 6.33
N PRO A 56 14.21 18.14 7.25
CA PRO A 56 13.49 19.14 8.05
C PRO A 56 12.72 20.18 7.22
N ARG A 57 13.20 20.53 6.01
CA ARG A 57 12.48 21.46 5.13
C ARG A 57 11.21 20.85 4.54
N LEU A 58 11.22 19.55 4.24
CA LEU A 58 10.02 18.82 3.80
C LEU A 58 9.01 18.72 4.95
N VAL A 59 9.48 18.38 6.16
CA VAL A 59 8.65 18.39 7.37
C VAL A 59 8.00 19.76 7.59
N ASN A 60 8.75 20.85 7.46
CA ASN A 60 8.23 22.21 7.57
C ASN A 60 7.23 22.57 6.45
N LEU A 61 7.45 22.11 5.22
CA LEU A 61 6.47 22.26 4.14
C LEU A 61 5.14 21.59 4.50
N ILE A 62 5.18 20.35 4.99
CA ILE A 62 4.00 19.57 5.37
C ILE A 62 3.30 20.19 6.58
N ASN A 63 4.02 20.49 7.66
CA ASN A 63 3.43 21.07 8.86
C ASN A 63 2.78 22.43 8.60
N ARG A 64 3.31 23.24 7.66
CA ARG A 64 2.68 24.52 7.28
C ARG A 64 1.28 24.37 6.69
N GLN A 65 0.93 23.20 6.17
CA GLN A 65 -0.39 22.90 5.61
C GLN A 65 -1.41 22.45 6.64
N MET A 66 -0.98 22.11 7.86
CA MET A 66 -1.84 21.53 8.89
C MET A 66 -1.89 22.40 10.15
N GLN A 67 -2.92 22.19 10.95
CA GLN A 67 -3.10 22.83 12.25
C GLN A 67 -2.36 22.02 13.31
N THR A 68 -1.56 22.68 14.14
CA THR A 68 -1.04 22.07 15.37
C THR A 68 -2.23 21.59 16.21
N ASP A 69 -2.11 20.41 16.82
CA ASP A 69 -3.17 19.92 17.69
C ASP A 69 -3.28 20.73 18.98
N ALA A 70 -4.39 20.55 19.70
CA ALA A 70 -4.66 21.28 20.93
C ALA A 70 -3.68 20.96 22.07
N SER A 71 -3.02 19.80 22.03
CA SER A 71 -1.97 19.42 22.98
C SER A 71 -0.59 19.99 22.62
N GLY A 72 -0.47 20.72 21.50
CA GLY A 72 0.76 21.35 21.05
C GLY A 72 1.74 20.41 20.34
N LEU A 73 1.35 19.16 20.07
CA LEU A 73 2.17 18.25 19.27
C LEU A 73 2.11 18.63 17.78
N PRO A 74 3.20 18.41 17.03
CA PRO A 74 3.21 18.66 15.60
C PRO A 74 2.13 17.83 14.86
N PRO A 75 1.52 18.37 13.79
CA PRO A 75 0.49 17.66 13.04
C PRO A 75 1.04 16.52 12.16
N LEU A 76 2.29 16.61 11.73
CA LEU A 76 3.05 15.47 11.22
C LEU A 76 3.71 14.78 12.42
N LYS A 77 3.31 13.53 12.69
CA LYS A 77 3.89 12.71 13.76
C LYS A 77 5.15 12.04 13.23
N LEU A 78 6.27 12.14 13.94
CA LEU A 78 7.56 11.57 13.52
C LEU A 78 8.21 10.75 14.63
N THR A 79 8.74 9.59 14.28
CA THR A 79 9.56 8.75 15.18
C THR A 79 10.73 8.14 14.43
N LEU A 80 11.66 7.53 15.17
CA LEU A 80 12.86 6.89 14.65
C LEU A 80 12.76 5.37 14.74
N ILE A 81 13.27 4.67 13.73
CA ILE A 81 13.41 3.21 13.71
C ILE A 81 14.85 2.89 13.28
N PRO A 82 15.78 2.63 14.20
CA PRO A 82 17.15 2.22 13.84
C PRO A 82 17.20 0.82 13.22
N LEU A 83 16.44 -0.13 13.78
CA LEU A 83 16.47 -1.55 13.40
C LEU A 83 15.10 -1.98 12.88
N GLY A 84 14.82 -1.65 11.61
CA GLY A 84 13.48 -1.80 11.02
C GLY A 84 13.26 -3.03 10.15
N ARG A 85 12.05 -3.10 9.58
CA ARG A 85 11.60 -4.15 8.63
C ARG A 85 11.45 -3.68 7.18
N SER A 86 11.65 -2.38 6.97
CA SER A 86 11.45 -1.74 5.67
C SER A 86 12.39 -2.26 4.57
N LEU A 87 12.15 -1.83 3.34
CA LEU A 87 13.10 -2.07 2.25
C LEU A 87 14.47 -1.45 2.58
N GLN A 88 14.52 -0.27 3.22
CA GLN A 88 15.79 0.38 3.59
C GLN A 88 16.43 -0.16 4.90
N ARG A 89 16.01 -1.31 5.43
CA ARG A 89 16.45 -1.78 6.76
C ARG A 89 17.96 -1.95 6.94
N GLU A 90 18.70 -2.19 5.86
CA GLU A 90 20.17 -2.33 5.91
C GLU A 90 20.91 -1.06 5.49
N ALA A 91 20.21 0.01 5.10
CA ALA A 91 20.87 1.19 4.57
C ALA A 91 21.74 1.90 5.62
N GLY A 92 21.40 1.79 6.90
CA GLY A 92 22.16 2.33 8.01
C GLY A 92 23.30 1.43 8.50
N ALA A 93 23.51 0.26 7.91
CA ALA A 93 24.51 -0.70 8.39
C ALA A 93 25.96 -0.16 8.24
N PRO A 94 26.86 -0.43 9.20
CA PRO A 94 26.60 -1.05 10.51
C PRO A 94 26.09 -0.05 11.58
N ASP A 95 26.09 1.24 11.28
CA ASP A 95 25.79 2.35 12.19
C ASP A 95 24.29 2.67 12.32
N TYR A 96 23.45 1.65 12.50
CA TYR A 96 21.99 1.76 12.49
C TYR A 96 21.43 2.83 13.45
N PHE A 97 22.06 3.02 14.60
CA PHE A 97 21.67 4.01 15.60
C PHE A 97 22.14 5.43 15.28
N HIS A 98 23.17 5.59 14.45
CA HIS A 98 23.61 6.91 13.99
C HIS A 98 22.79 7.38 12.77
N PHE A 99 22.36 6.42 11.94
CA PHE A 99 21.53 6.65 10.76
C PHE A 99 20.18 5.92 10.84
N PRO A 100 19.35 6.20 11.87
CA PRO A 100 18.04 5.56 11.98
C PRO A 100 17.11 6.05 10.87
N ARG A 101 16.17 5.19 10.48
CA ARG A 101 15.07 5.58 9.60
C ARG A 101 14.13 6.52 10.34
N VAL A 102 13.67 7.58 9.69
CA VAL A 102 12.55 8.39 10.16
C VAL A 102 11.26 7.85 9.57
N VAL A 103 10.24 7.65 10.39
CA VAL A 103 8.86 7.37 9.95
C VAL A 103 7.99 8.56 10.30
N ALA A 104 7.12 8.96 9.37
CA ALA A 104 6.17 10.04 9.60
C ALA A 104 4.76 9.73 9.09
N ALA A 105 3.75 10.21 9.79
CA ALA A 105 2.34 10.15 9.38
C ALA A 105 1.63 11.48 9.63
N ALA A 106 0.88 11.95 8.64
CA ALA A 106 0.03 13.12 8.78
C ALA A 106 -1.24 12.76 9.56
N ASP A 107 -1.38 13.31 10.76
CA ASP A 107 -2.49 13.04 11.69
C ASP A 107 -3.30 14.31 12.03
N GLY A 108 -2.68 15.49 11.83
CA GLY A 108 -3.33 16.78 12.05
C GLY A 108 -4.32 17.18 10.96
N ILE A 109 -5.30 18.00 11.35
CA ILE A 109 -6.30 18.56 10.43
C ILE A 109 -5.62 19.59 9.52
N SER A 110 -5.92 19.56 8.22
CA SER A 110 -5.42 20.59 7.29
C SER A 110 -5.96 21.99 7.63
N LYS A 111 -5.18 23.03 7.32
CA LYS A 111 -5.64 24.41 7.42
C LYS A 111 -6.79 24.70 6.44
N PRO A 112 -7.65 25.70 6.71
CA PRO A 112 -8.71 26.08 5.78
C PRO A 112 -8.18 26.33 4.37
N GLY A 113 -8.86 25.77 3.36
CA GLY A 113 -8.49 25.90 1.96
C GLY A 113 -7.33 25.00 1.51
N ILE A 114 -6.76 24.20 2.40
CA ILE A 114 -5.74 23.20 2.06
C ILE A 114 -6.39 21.81 2.08
N PRO A 115 -6.27 21.01 1.01
CA PRO A 115 -6.82 19.67 0.99
C PRO A 115 -6.30 18.78 2.14
N PRO A 116 -7.09 17.78 2.59
CA PRO A 116 -6.69 16.91 3.70
C PRO A 116 -5.39 16.15 3.45
N LEU A 117 -4.46 16.22 4.41
CA LEU A 117 -3.29 15.33 4.50
C LEU A 117 -3.48 14.23 5.55
N LYS A 118 -4.36 14.47 6.54
CA LYS A 118 -4.70 13.50 7.58
C LYS A 118 -5.08 12.15 6.97
N ASP A 119 -4.43 11.09 7.46
CA ASP A 119 -4.61 9.69 7.06
C ASP A 119 -4.30 9.42 5.57
N ARG A 120 -3.66 10.38 4.89
CA ARG A 120 -3.41 10.35 3.43
C ARG A 120 -1.94 10.49 3.06
N LEU A 121 -1.05 10.75 4.01
CA LEU A 121 0.37 10.94 3.74
C LEU A 121 1.23 10.30 4.81
N PHE A 122 2.06 9.35 4.37
CA PHE A 122 3.01 8.62 5.20
C PHE A 122 4.37 8.63 4.51
N LEU A 123 5.44 8.83 5.30
CA LEU A 123 6.80 8.95 4.80
C LEU A 123 7.75 8.02 5.57
N GLY A 124 8.74 7.50 4.87
CA GLY A 124 9.89 6.81 5.44
C GLY A 124 11.18 7.37 4.86
N PHE A 125 11.91 8.16 5.64
CA PHE A 125 13.18 8.76 5.22
C PHE A 125 14.37 7.98 5.76
N HIS A 126 15.38 7.75 4.93
CA HIS A 126 16.64 7.16 5.35
C HIS A 126 17.83 7.93 4.75
N GLU A 127 18.71 8.49 5.60
CA GLU A 127 19.85 9.33 5.17
C GLU A 127 20.80 8.56 4.26
N LYS A 128 21.34 7.43 4.73
CA LYS A 128 22.26 6.58 3.94
C LYS A 128 21.62 5.85 2.76
N GLY A 129 20.30 5.71 2.78
CA GLY A 129 19.55 5.21 1.62
C GLY A 129 19.32 6.29 0.57
N GLU A 130 19.59 7.57 0.90
CA GLU A 130 19.40 8.74 0.05
C GLU A 130 17.99 8.79 -0.56
N VAL A 131 16.99 8.33 0.22
CA VAL A 131 15.65 8.03 -0.26
C VAL A 131 14.56 8.43 0.75
N ILE A 132 13.42 8.86 0.22
CA ILE A 132 12.15 8.91 0.95
C ILE A 132 11.18 7.95 0.30
N GLU A 133 10.66 6.99 1.05
CA GLU A 133 9.52 6.17 0.66
C GLU A 133 8.24 6.90 1.04
N VAL A 134 7.28 6.99 0.13
CA VAL A 134 6.06 7.77 0.29
C VAL A 134 4.88 6.86 0.01
N ILE A 135 3.91 6.84 0.93
CA ILE A 135 2.59 6.26 0.69
C ILE A 135 1.60 7.41 0.79
N SER A 136 0.93 7.70 -0.31
CA SER A 136 0.07 8.88 -0.39
C SER A 136 -1.22 8.61 -1.15
N TYR A 137 -2.34 9.04 -0.58
CA TYR A 137 -3.66 8.79 -1.12
C TYR A 137 -3.93 9.63 -2.38
N ASN A 138 -4.55 9.03 -3.38
CA ASN A 138 -5.05 9.69 -4.59
C ASN A 138 -6.58 9.66 -4.54
N ASP A 139 -7.18 10.78 -4.12
CA ASP A 139 -8.63 10.85 -3.93
C ASP A 139 -9.42 10.63 -5.23
N THR A 140 -8.87 10.98 -6.40
CA THR A 140 -9.54 10.77 -7.69
C THR A 140 -9.54 9.29 -8.07
N ALA A 141 -8.47 8.55 -7.76
CA ALA A 141 -8.38 7.12 -8.04
C ALA A 141 -8.95 6.24 -6.91
N GLY A 142 -9.23 6.81 -5.74
CA GLY A 142 -9.74 6.06 -4.59
C GLY A 142 -8.75 5.05 -4.00
N ARG A 143 -7.43 5.30 -4.12
CA ARG A 143 -6.38 4.37 -3.67
C ARG A 143 -5.13 5.08 -3.17
N PHE A 144 -4.31 4.40 -2.37
CA PHE A 144 -2.95 4.87 -2.08
C PHE A 144 -2.01 4.57 -3.24
N GLU A 145 -1.14 5.53 -3.53
CA GLU A 145 0.00 5.40 -4.42
C GLU A 145 1.28 5.19 -3.61
N PHE A 146 2.17 4.38 -4.16
CA PHE A 146 3.49 4.12 -3.60
C PHE A 146 4.52 4.86 -4.44
N GLN A 147 5.31 5.72 -3.80
CA GLN A 147 6.31 6.53 -4.48
C GLN A 147 7.64 6.45 -3.73
N VAL A 148 8.72 6.76 -4.45
CA VAL A 148 10.06 6.92 -3.90
C VAL A 148 10.62 8.26 -4.38
N VAL A 149 11.22 9.00 -3.46
CA VAL A 149 12.03 10.18 -3.76
C VAL A 149 13.48 9.75 -3.77
N ARG A 150 14.12 9.80 -4.94
CA ARG A 150 15.53 9.49 -5.17
C ARG A 150 16.40 10.71 -5.07
N ASP A 151 17.71 10.47 -5.03
CA ASP A 151 18.73 11.51 -5.01
C ASP A 151 18.52 12.48 -3.84
N TYR A 152 18.00 11.97 -2.72
CA TYR A 152 17.63 12.77 -1.56
C TYR A 152 18.85 13.02 -0.66
N ARG A 153 19.82 13.77 -1.20
CA ARG A 153 21.11 14.04 -0.57
C ARG A 153 21.70 15.39 -0.98
N ALA A 154 22.73 15.82 -0.26
CA ALA A 154 23.44 17.05 -0.55
C ALA A 154 24.03 17.04 -1.98
N GLY A 155 23.93 18.18 -2.68
CA GLY A 155 24.46 18.33 -4.04
C GLY A 155 23.67 17.62 -5.14
N LYS A 156 22.52 17.02 -4.84
CA LYS A 156 21.61 16.43 -5.83
C LYS A 156 20.22 17.07 -5.78
N THR A 157 19.46 16.88 -6.86
CA THR A 157 18.07 17.34 -6.97
C THR A 157 17.14 16.15 -6.76
N PRO A 158 16.34 16.14 -5.68
CA PRO A 158 15.42 15.04 -5.41
C PRO A 158 14.44 14.78 -6.56
N GLN A 159 14.25 13.50 -6.90
CA GLN A 159 13.37 13.08 -7.99
C GLN A 159 12.27 12.13 -7.51
N VAL A 160 11.02 12.42 -7.84
CA VAL A 160 9.87 11.57 -7.50
C VAL A 160 9.63 10.52 -8.58
N PHE A 161 9.46 9.27 -8.15
CA PHE A 161 9.06 8.14 -8.99
C PHE A 161 7.94 7.36 -8.31
N TYR A 162 7.05 6.75 -9.09
CA TYR A 162 6.12 5.74 -8.61
C TYR A 162 6.85 4.40 -8.50
N ALA A 163 6.62 3.70 -7.40
CA ALA A 163 7.17 2.38 -7.15
C ALA A 163 6.32 1.31 -7.84
N ARG A 164 6.93 0.16 -8.17
CA ARG A 164 6.18 -1.00 -8.67
C ARG A 164 5.20 -1.46 -7.59
N ARG A 165 3.90 -1.40 -7.86
CA ARG A 165 2.87 -1.72 -6.86
C ARG A 165 3.01 -3.16 -6.39
N SER A 166 3.28 -4.09 -7.30
CA SER A 166 3.51 -5.50 -6.97
C SER A 166 4.62 -5.71 -5.91
N LEU A 167 5.68 -4.90 -5.94
CA LEU A 167 6.72 -4.91 -4.91
C LEU A 167 6.17 -4.45 -3.56
N CYS A 168 5.41 -3.36 -3.53
CA CYS A 168 4.87 -2.79 -2.30
C CYS A 168 3.77 -3.68 -1.69
N LEU A 169 2.89 -4.23 -2.50
CA LEU A 169 1.73 -5.03 -2.09
C LEU A 169 2.10 -6.37 -1.46
N ALA A 170 3.34 -6.85 -1.65
CA ALA A 170 3.84 -8.03 -0.95
C ALA A 170 3.82 -7.84 0.59
N CYS A 171 4.12 -6.62 1.06
CA CYS A 171 4.01 -6.26 2.48
C CYS A 171 2.73 -5.46 2.76
N HIS A 172 2.38 -4.50 1.90
CA HIS A 172 1.20 -3.63 2.05
C HIS A 172 -0.06 -4.31 1.48
N GLN A 173 -0.47 -5.41 2.11
CA GLN A 173 -1.50 -6.33 1.60
C GLN A 173 -2.87 -5.67 1.35
N ASN A 174 -3.16 -4.57 2.05
CA ASN A 174 -4.40 -3.78 1.87
C ASN A 174 -4.25 -2.61 0.88
N ALA A 175 -3.13 -2.54 0.16
CA ALA A 175 -2.76 -1.39 -0.68
C ALA A 175 -2.78 -0.04 0.06
N ALA A 176 -2.36 -0.06 1.33
CA ALA A 176 -2.35 1.07 2.27
C ALA A 176 -1.16 0.96 3.25
N PRO A 177 -0.86 1.98 4.07
CA PRO A 177 0.25 1.92 5.06
C PRO A 177 0.10 0.76 6.06
N ILE A 178 1.21 0.30 6.62
CA ILE A 178 1.26 -0.77 7.62
C ILE A 178 2.32 -0.42 8.66
N PHE A 179 2.08 -0.77 9.93
CA PHE A 179 3.07 -0.65 11.00
C PHE A 179 2.88 -1.72 12.07
N ALA A 180 3.75 -1.75 13.06
CA ALA A 180 3.64 -2.67 14.19
C ALA A 180 2.39 -2.38 15.04
N ARG A 181 1.87 -3.37 15.74
CA ARG A 181 0.92 -3.14 16.83
C ARG A 181 1.58 -2.40 18.00
N PRO A 182 0.78 -1.79 18.90
CA PRO A 182 1.28 -1.01 20.04
C PRO A 182 2.40 -1.68 20.87
N LEU A 183 3.11 -0.79 21.57
CA LEU A 183 4.47 -0.83 22.09
C LEU A 183 5.55 -0.35 21.11
N TRP A 184 5.55 -0.82 19.85
CA TRP A 184 6.54 -0.42 18.83
C TRP A 184 7.98 -0.47 19.37
N ASP A 185 8.43 -1.66 19.79
CA ASP A 185 9.73 -1.82 20.45
C ASP A 185 10.93 -1.48 19.55
N GLU A 186 10.68 -1.29 18.25
CA GLU A 186 11.63 -0.80 17.24
C GLU A 186 11.89 0.71 17.30
N THR A 187 11.21 1.45 18.19
CA THR A 187 11.30 2.91 18.31
C THR A 187 11.87 3.37 19.65
N PRO A 188 12.12 4.68 19.85
CA PRO A 188 12.46 5.23 21.17
C PRO A 188 11.40 5.03 22.26
N ALA A 189 10.21 4.51 21.94
CA ALA A 189 9.27 4.02 22.96
C ALA A 189 9.88 2.90 23.82
N ASN A 190 10.81 2.11 23.25
CA ASN A 190 11.65 1.18 23.98
C ASN A 190 12.83 1.93 24.64
N PRO A 191 12.99 1.87 25.98
CA PRO A 191 14.06 2.57 26.70
C PRO A 191 15.48 2.20 26.24
N ALA A 192 15.71 0.93 25.85
CA ALA A 192 17.01 0.47 25.38
C ALA A 192 17.35 1.08 24.01
N ILE A 193 16.37 1.18 23.11
CA ILE A 193 16.52 1.86 21.81
C ILE A 193 16.77 3.35 22.03
N ALA A 194 15.99 4.00 22.90
CA ALA A 194 16.17 5.41 23.21
C ALA A 194 17.56 5.71 23.79
N ALA A 195 18.08 4.87 24.70
CA ALA A 195 19.42 5.02 25.26
C ALA A 195 20.51 4.94 24.18
N ARG A 196 20.44 3.96 23.28
CA ARG A 196 21.40 3.81 22.17
C ARG A 196 21.33 4.96 21.17
N LEU A 197 20.13 5.47 20.87
CA LEU A 197 19.97 6.65 20.01
C LEU A 197 20.59 7.90 20.64
N ARG A 198 20.33 8.17 21.93
CA ARG A 198 20.94 9.31 22.65
C ARG A 198 22.48 9.25 22.64
N ALA A 199 23.05 8.05 22.75
CA ALA A 199 24.49 7.85 22.69
C ALA A 199 25.06 8.05 21.28
N ALA A 200 24.28 7.80 20.23
CA ALA A 200 24.76 7.81 18.85
C ALA A 200 24.75 9.21 18.19
N ARG A 201 23.73 10.04 18.45
CA ARG A 201 23.55 11.37 17.82
C ARG A 201 22.55 12.23 18.59
N SER A 202 22.69 13.56 18.52
CA SER A 202 21.83 14.52 19.23
C SER A 202 20.76 15.22 18.37
N ASP A 203 21.01 15.42 17.08
CA ASP A 203 20.14 16.28 16.23
C ASP A 203 19.10 15.50 15.40
N PHE A 204 19.31 14.22 15.05
CA PHE A 204 18.39 13.34 14.29
C PHE A 204 17.42 14.04 13.31
N TYR A 205 17.92 14.95 12.45
CA TYR A 205 17.08 15.69 11.49
C TYR A 205 15.93 16.46 12.17
N GLN A 206 16.18 16.99 13.36
CA GLN A 206 15.23 17.68 14.23
C GLN A 206 14.07 16.79 14.74
N VAL A 207 14.20 15.46 14.64
CA VAL A 207 13.23 14.51 15.21
C VAL A 207 13.55 14.28 16.68
N LYS A 208 12.58 14.55 17.54
CA LYS A 208 12.69 14.28 18.98
C LYS A 208 12.55 12.78 19.25
N LEU A 209 13.25 12.29 20.27
CA LEU A 209 13.01 10.96 20.80
C LEU A 209 11.72 10.99 21.61
N THR A 210 10.74 10.18 21.21
CA THR A 210 9.36 10.21 21.73
C THR A 210 9.03 8.94 22.49
N GLY A 211 7.96 8.97 23.29
CA GLY A 211 7.45 7.79 23.98
C GLY A 211 6.51 6.97 23.10
N THR A 212 5.63 6.20 23.75
CA THR A 212 4.59 5.39 23.12
C THR A 212 3.48 6.22 22.47
N ASP A 213 3.35 7.49 22.84
CA ASP A 213 2.33 8.43 22.36
C ASP A 213 2.39 8.65 20.84
N ILE A 214 3.57 8.97 20.30
CA ILE A 214 3.74 9.21 18.86
C ILE A 214 3.56 7.93 18.06
N ALA A 215 4.05 6.79 18.57
CA ALA A 215 3.83 5.50 17.94
C ALA A 215 2.33 5.19 17.84
N TYR A 216 1.58 5.41 18.93
CA TYR A 216 0.13 5.26 18.97
C TYR A 216 -0.60 6.15 17.95
N PHE A 217 -0.20 7.42 17.79
CA PHE A 217 -0.84 8.29 16.79
C PHE A 217 -0.58 7.84 15.35
N ILE A 218 0.63 7.35 15.05
CA ILE A 218 0.95 6.82 13.72
C ILE A 218 0.16 5.53 13.44
N ASP A 219 0.05 4.66 14.44
CA ASP A 219 -0.73 3.42 14.40
C ASP A 219 -2.22 3.72 14.12
N THR A 220 -2.82 4.61 14.91
CA THR A 220 -4.22 5.02 14.74
C THR A 220 -4.47 5.67 13.38
N ALA A 221 -3.52 6.48 12.87
CA ALA A 221 -3.64 7.06 11.53
C ALA A 221 -3.60 5.97 10.44
N THR A 222 -2.84 4.91 10.67
CA THR A 222 -2.72 3.77 9.76
C THR A 222 -3.99 2.92 9.74
N ASP A 223 -4.63 2.70 10.89
CA ASP A 223 -5.93 2.04 10.99
C ASP A 223 -6.99 2.78 10.17
N ARG A 224 -7.10 4.10 10.40
CA ARG A 224 -8.07 4.95 9.69
C ARG A 224 -7.79 4.97 8.18
N ALA A 225 -6.52 5.06 7.79
CA ALA A 225 -6.11 5.02 6.38
C ALA A 225 -6.50 3.70 5.70
N ASN A 226 -6.36 2.56 6.38
CA ASN A 226 -6.69 1.25 5.79
C ASN A 226 -8.18 1.08 5.52
N LEU A 227 -9.04 1.70 6.34
CA LEU A 227 -10.48 1.71 6.13
C LEU A 227 -10.93 2.50 4.89
N PHE A 228 -10.07 3.33 4.28
CA PHE A 228 -10.44 4.04 3.04
C PHE A 228 -10.80 3.06 1.93
N SER A 229 -10.12 1.93 1.83
CA SER A 229 -10.47 0.89 0.85
C SER A 229 -11.86 0.32 1.09
N VAL A 230 -12.23 0.10 2.37
CA VAL A 230 -13.57 -0.36 2.78
C VAL A 230 -14.63 0.66 2.40
N TRP A 231 -14.42 1.95 2.73
CA TRP A 231 -15.37 3.02 2.38
C TRP A 231 -15.54 3.18 0.88
N GLN A 232 -14.46 3.06 0.11
CA GLN A 232 -14.52 3.05 -1.35
C GLN A 232 -15.29 1.86 -1.89
N THR A 233 -15.06 0.65 -1.36
CA THR A 233 -15.79 -0.56 -1.74
C THR A 233 -17.30 -0.44 -1.45
N LEU A 234 -17.67 0.06 -0.27
CA LEU A 234 -19.06 0.27 0.10
C LEU A 234 -19.71 1.35 -0.78
N TRP A 235 -19.02 2.46 -1.04
CA TRP A 235 -19.50 3.53 -1.91
C TRP A 235 -19.73 3.07 -3.36
N GLN A 236 -18.71 2.46 -3.96
CA GLN A 236 -18.71 2.09 -5.38
C GLN A 236 -19.59 0.87 -5.65
N SER A 237 -19.55 -0.14 -4.77
CA SER A 237 -20.23 -1.42 -5.01
C SER A 237 -21.46 -1.61 -4.14
N GLY A 238 -21.47 -1.13 -2.89
CA GLY A 238 -22.53 -1.42 -1.91
C GLY A 238 -23.91 -0.97 -2.33
N CYS A 239 -24.04 0.25 -2.86
CA CYS A 239 -25.31 0.75 -3.38
C CYS A 239 -25.72 0.14 -4.74
N GLY A 240 -24.81 -0.53 -5.46
CA GLY A 240 -25.05 -1.03 -6.81
C GLY A 240 -25.03 0.05 -7.89
N GLN A 241 -25.53 -0.32 -9.07
CA GLN A 241 -25.47 0.51 -10.29
C GLN A 241 -26.82 1.17 -10.60
N GLY A 242 -26.80 2.13 -11.53
CA GLY A 242 -27.99 2.81 -12.04
C GLY A 242 -28.65 3.75 -11.03
N THR A 243 -29.86 4.19 -11.38
CA THR A 243 -30.58 5.25 -10.66
C THR A 243 -30.86 4.93 -9.19
N ALA A 244 -31.16 3.67 -8.86
CA ALA A 244 -31.35 3.20 -7.49
C ALA A 244 -30.03 3.27 -6.70
N GLY A 245 -28.91 2.87 -7.30
CA GLY A 245 -27.59 2.98 -6.69
C GLY A 245 -27.16 4.43 -6.45
N ASP A 246 -27.43 5.32 -7.42
CA ASP A 246 -27.12 6.75 -7.28
C ASP A 246 -27.95 7.39 -6.16
N ARG A 247 -29.21 6.98 -6.00
CA ARG A 247 -30.07 7.43 -4.89
C ARG A 247 -29.57 6.92 -3.53
N CYS A 248 -29.15 5.66 -3.45
CA CYS A 248 -28.52 5.13 -2.25
C CYS A 248 -27.24 5.92 -1.91
N ARG A 249 -26.34 6.17 -2.87
CA ARG A 249 -25.14 7.01 -2.65
C ARG A 249 -25.48 8.43 -2.23
N MET A 250 -26.54 9.02 -2.78
CA MET A 250 -27.05 10.32 -2.34
C MET A 250 -27.45 10.31 -0.86
N GLN A 251 -28.19 9.29 -0.41
CA GLN A 251 -28.62 9.14 0.97
C GLN A 251 -27.43 8.95 1.92
N VAL A 252 -26.46 8.12 1.53
CA VAL A 252 -25.22 7.94 2.30
C VAL A 252 -24.46 9.26 2.41
N PHE A 253 -24.31 9.99 1.29
CA PHE A 253 -23.59 11.25 1.30
C PHE A 253 -24.30 12.31 2.14
N ALA A 254 -25.63 12.39 2.07
CA ALA A 254 -26.43 13.25 2.94
C ALA A 254 -26.19 12.93 4.43
N ALA A 255 -26.29 11.65 4.82
CA ALA A 255 -26.03 11.22 6.18
C ALA A 255 -24.60 11.53 6.64
N ALA A 256 -23.60 11.36 5.77
CA ALA A 256 -22.21 11.72 6.07
C ALA A 256 -22.03 13.22 6.29
N LEU A 257 -22.73 14.06 5.51
CA LEU A 257 -22.72 15.51 5.70
C LEU A 257 -23.41 15.92 7.01
N ASP A 258 -24.55 15.30 7.35
CA ASP A 258 -25.25 15.58 8.60
C ASP A 258 -24.43 15.15 9.82
N TYR A 259 -23.80 13.97 9.77
CA TYR A 259 -22.84 13.57 10.81
C TYR A 259 -21.68 14.57 10.91
N ALA A 260 -21.09 14.97 9.79
CA ALA A 260 -19.96 15.90 9.80
C ALA A 260 -20.33 17.32 10.28
N ARG A 261 -21.60 17.73 10.16
CA ARG A 261 -22.12 19.05 10.59
C ARG A 261 -22.56 19.08 12.04
N SER A 262 -23.25 18.04 12.50
CA SER A 262 -23.94 18.03 13.80
C SER A 262 -23.73 16.77 14.65
N GLY A 263 -22.96 15.79 14.16
CA GLY A 263 -22.78 14.51 14.83
C GLY A 263 -24.00 13.58 14.76
N THR A 264 -24.99 13.90 13.90
CA THR A 264 -26.20 13.10 13.73
C THR A 264 -25.85 11.75 13.11
N LEU A 265 -26.18 10.66 13.79
CA LEU A 265 -25.98 9.29 13.31
C LEU A 265 -27.16 8.83 12.45
N PRO A 266 -26.94 7.93 11.46
CA PRO A 266 -28.03 7.36 10.69
C PRO A 266 -28.97 6.53 11.58
N ALA A 267 -30.26 6.55 11.27
CA ALA A 267 -31.24 5.70 11.93
C ALA A 267 -31.10 4.23 11.48
N PRO A 268 -31.53 3.24 12.30
CA PRO A 268 -31.44 1.83 11.93
C PRO A 268 -32.16 1.45 10.62
N GLY A 269 -33.20 2.20 10.23
CA GLY A 269 -33.95 1.98 8.98
C GLY A 269 -33.36 2.66 7.74
N ASP A 270 -32.30 3.46 7.89
CA ASP A 270 -31.68 4.17 6.77
C ASP A 270 -30.94 3.21 5.83
N LEU A 271 -30.70 3.65 4.59
CA LEU A 271 -29.94 2.91 3.57
C LEU A 271 -30.46 1.49 3.24
N PRO A 272 -31.78 1.28 3.04
CA PRO A 272 -32.36 -0.06 2.81
C PRO A 272 -31.83 -0.77 1.56
N THR A 273 -31.35 -0.01 0.56
CA THR A 273 -30.68 -0.57 -0.63
C THR A 273 -29.36 -1.26 -0.29
N LEU A 274 -28.63 -0.75 0.71
CA LEU A 274 -27.39 -1.38 1.18
C LEU A 274 -27.71 -2.70 1.91
N ASP A 275 -28.72 -2.68 2.78
CA ASP A 275 -29.16 -3.86 3.54
C ASP A 275 -29.62 -4.99 2.61
N SER A 276 -30.56 -4.69 1.72
CA SER A 276 -31.10 -5.67 0.76
C SER A 276 -30.05 -6.21 -0.21
N GLY A 277 -29.04 -5.39 -0.52
CA GLY A 277 -27.98 -5.72 -1.46
C GLY A 277 -26.81 -6.52 -0.87
N TRP A 278 -26.70 -6.62 0.45
CA TRP A 278 -25.48 -7.05 1.14
C TRP A 278 -25.10 -8.50 0.81
N LYS A 279 -25.99 -9.46 1.10
CA LYS A 279 -25.72 -10.90 0.92
C LYS A 279 -25.44 -11.28 -0.53
N THR A 280 -26.00 -10.54 -1.48
CA THR A 280 -25.73 -10.74 -2.91
C THR A 280 -24.32 -10.29 -3.30
N ARG A 281 -23.85 -9.18 -2.73
CA ARG A 281 -22.52 -8.61 -3.06
C ARG A 281 -21.39 -9.29 -2.30
N TRP A 282 -21.65 -9.63 -1.05
CA TRP A 282 -20.68 -10.23 -0.14
C TRP A 282 -21.28 -11.46 0.54
N PRO A 283 -21.46 -12.57 -0.20
CA PRO A 283 -22.07 -13.80 0.34
C PRO A 283 -21.27 -14.39 1.51
N HIS A 284 -19.96 -14.13 1.57
CA HIS A 284 -19.08 -14.55 2.66
C HIS A 284 -18.74 -13.41 3.63
N GLY A 285 -19.41 -12.26 3.51
CA GLY A 285 -19.11 -11.05 4.27
C GLY A 285 -18.00 -10.18 3.63
N LEU A 286 -17.89 -8.94 4.13
CA LEU A 286 -16.87 -7.98 3.74
C LEU A 286 -15.73 -8.03 4.75
N ALA A 287 -14.56 -8.49 4.32
CA ALA A 287 -13.37 -8.58 5.16
C ALA A 287 -12.79 -7.20 5.44
N LEU A 288 -12.52 -6.90 6.73
CA LEU A 288 -11.84 -5.68 7.13
C LEU A 288 -10.31 -5.84 7.06
N PRO A 289 -9.62 -4.91 6.39
CA PRO A 289 -8.18 -4.99 6.19
C PRO A 289 -7.41 -4.95 7.51
N ASN A 290 -6.35 -5.75 7.60
CA ASN A 290 -5.46 -5.77 8.77
C ASN A 290 -4.12 -5.06 8.45
N PRO A 291 -3.89 -3.85 8.99
CA PRO A 291 -2.64 -3.11 8.77
C PRO A 291 -1.48 -3.58 9.65
N ASP A 292 -1.74 -4.45 10.62
CA ASP A 292 -0.87 -4.66 11.75
C ASP A 292 0.24 -5.66 11.48
N LEU A 293 1.46 -5.25 11.78
CA LEU A 293 2.58 -6.15 11.95
C LEU A 293 2.67 -6.57 13.42
N PRO A 294 3.06 -7.82 13.72
CA PRO A 294 3.41 -8.20 15.08
C PRO A 294 4.46 -7.25 15.67
N ASN A 295 4.32 -6.86 16.94
CA ASN A 295 5.41 -6.19 17.65
C ASN A 295 6.57 -7.18 17.83
N ARG A 296 7.82 -6.70 17.80
CA ARG A 296 9.01 -7.55 17.94
C ARG A 296 10.09 -6.82 18.72
N ASP A 297 10.91 -7.56 19.45
CA ASP A 297 12.15 -7.02 20.01
C ASP A 297 13.21 -6.89 18.90
N PRO A 298 13.58 -5.66 18.48
CA PRO A 298 14.63 -5.47 17.48
C PRO A 298 16.03 -5.87 17.96
N LEU A 299 16.25 -6.01 19.27
CA LEU A 299 17.53 -6.33 19.87
C LEU A 299 17.73 -7.84 20.09
N ALA A 300 16.69 -8.64 19.84
CA ALA A 300 16.77 -10.09 19.93
C ALA A 300 17.84 -10.63 18.96
N SER A 301 18.68 -11.55 19.46
CA SER A 301 19.79 -12.16 18.72
C SER A 301 19.32 -12.90 17.46
N LEU A 302 18.14 -13.50 17.52
CA LEU A 302 17.43 -14.10 16.40
C LEU A 302 15.99 -13.58 16.39
N GLN A 303 15.58 -13.11 15.22
CA GLN A 303 14.22 -12.63 15.00
C GLN A 303 13.28 -13.81 14.74
N ASP A 304 12.14 -13.82 15.43
CA ASP A 304 11.09 -14.82 15.21
C ASP A 304 10.55 -14.72 13.76
N PRO A 305 10.55 -15.82 12.99
CA PRO A 305 9.93 -15.87 11.66
C PRO A 305 8.47 -15.42 11.62
N ALA A 306 7.71 -15.58 12.72
CA ALA A 306 6.33 -15.11 12.83
C ALA A 306 6.20 -13.58 12.75
N ASN A 307 7.30 -12.84 12.94
CA ASN A 307 7.33 -11.38 12.83
C ASN A 307 7.68 -10.88 11.41
N ASP A 308 7.78 -11.77 10.42
CA ASP A 308 8.09 -11.40 9.04
C ASP A 308 6.91 -10.67 8.38
N PRO A 309 7.11 -9.44 7.82
CA PRO A 309 6.04 -8.66 7.22
C PRO A 309 5.46 -9.26 5.92
N LEU A 310 6.05 -10.33 5.38
CA LEU A 310 5.56 -11.04 4.20
C LEU A 310 4.54 -12.14 4.52
N LEU A 311 4.34 -12.46 5.80
CA LEU A 311 3.28 -13.39 6.22
C LEU A 311 1.90 -12.79 5.94
N LEU A 312 0.97 -13.63 5.49
CA LEU A 312 -0.42 -13.20 5.31
C LEU A 312 -1.02 -12.83 6.65
N ARG A 313 -1.79 -11.74 6.66
CA ARG A 313 -2.52 -11.33 7.86
C ARG A 313 -4.00 -11.66 7.68
N PRO A 314 -4.63 -12.34 8.64
CA PRO A 314 -6.07 -12.49 8.62
C PRO A 314 -6.73 -11.10 8.73
N PRO A 315 -7.94 -10.93 8.17
CA PRO A 315 -8.69 -9.69 8.35
C PRO A 315 -8.95 -9.44 9.85
N LEU A 316 -9.08 -8.16 10.23
CA LEU A 316 -9.39 -7.79 11.62
C LEU A 316 -10.78 -8.28 12.04
N ASP A 317 -11.71 -8.25 11.09
CA ASP A 317 -13.10 -8.68 11.25
C ASP A 317 -13.70 -9.01 9.87
N THR A 318 -14.85 -9.67 9.84
CA THR A 318 -15.64 -9.90 8.64
C THR A 318 -17.08 -9.48 8.86
N TRP A 319 -17.50 -8.44 8.16
CA TRP A 319 -18.86 -7.91 8.26
C TRP A 319 -19.84 -8.76 7.47
N HIS A 320 -20.73 -9.46 8.17
CA HIS A 320 -21.81 -10.24 7.55
C HIS A 320 -23.12 -9.45 7.34
N ALA A 321 -23.16 -8.22 7.84
CA ALA A 321 -24.19 -7.23 7.59
C ALA A 321 -23.52 -5.83 7.50
N PRO A 322 -24.14 -4.85 6.84
CA PRO A 322 -23.57 -3.50 6.77
C PRO A 322 -23.54 -2.83 8.15
N ASP A 323 -22.37 -2.34 8.56
CA ASP A 323 -22.29 -1.32 9.61
C ASP A 323 -22.52 0.06 9.00
N LYS A 324 -23.79 0.48 8.98
CA LYS A 324 -24.22 1.76 8.40
C LYS A 324 -23.65 2.95 9.15
N THR A 325 -23.51 2.84 10.47
CA THR A 325 -22.90 3.89 11.29
C THR A 325 -21.44 4.06 10.92
N ALA A 326 -20.67 2.98 10.91
CA ALA A 326 -19.25 3.04 10.56
C ALA A 326 -19.05 3.54 9.13
N PHE A 327 -19.92 3.15 8.18
CA PHE A 327 -19.84 3.64 6.81
C PHE A 327 -20.09 5.14 6.69
N VAL A 328 -21.13 5.66 7.34
CA VAL A 328 -21.46 7.10 7.35
C VAL A 328 -20.36 7.91 8.03
N VAL A 329 -19.90 7.49 9.20
CA VAL A 329 -18.82 8.13 9.97
C VAL A 329 -17.51 8.08 9.18
N GLY A 330 -17.22 6.95 8.54
CA GLY A 330 -16.04 6.74 7.71
C GLY A 330 -15.97 7.69 6.52
N LEU A 331 -17.07 7.80 5.75
CA LEU A 331 -17.16 8.76 4.64
C LEU A 331 -17.09 10.20 5.12
N ALA A 332 -17.73 10.53 6.24
CA ALA A 332 -17.62 11.85 6.84
C ALA A 332 -16.18 12.19 7.23
N GLY A 333 -15.42 11.23 7.78
CA GLY A 333 -13.99 11.38 8.09
C GLY A 333 -13.11 11.59 6.86
N MET A 334 -13.56 11.20 5.67
CA MET A 334 -12.87 11.47 4.41
C MET A 334 -13.12 12.90 3.88
N LEU A 335 -14.11 13.64 4.40
CA LEU A 335 -14.42 14.99 3.95
C LEU A 335 -13.43 16.04 4.50
N ASP A 336 -13.30 17.14 3.78
CA ASP A 336 -12.62 18.34 4.30
C ASP A 336 -13.52 19.03 5.33
N ALA A 337 -13.13 18.95 6.60
CA ALA A 337 -13.88 19.50 7.72
C ALA A 337 -14.16 21.01 7.60
N HIS A 338 -13.24 21.78 6.99
CA HIS A 338 -13.46 23.22 6.78
C HIS A 338 -14.44 23.48 5.64
N ALA A 339 -14.42 22.66 4.60
CA ALA A 339 -15.38 22.74 3.51
C ALA A 339 -16.79 22.34 3.98
N VAL A 340 -16.92 21.32 4.84
CA VAL A 340 -18.21 20.95 5.45
C VAL A 340 -18.79 22.10 6.28
N LYS A 341 -17.96 22.79 7.08
CA LYS A 341 -18.41 23.95 7.88
C LYS A 341 -19.02 25.08 7.03
N GLN A 342 -18.63 25.21 5.76
CA GLN A 342 -19.19 26.22 4.85
C GLN A 342 -20.65 25.92 4.46
N LEU A 343 -21.11 24.67 4.60
CA LEU A 343 -22.50 24.29 4.30
C LEU A 343 -23.52 24.89 5.30
N LYS A 344 -23.08 25.35 6.49
CA LYS A 344 -23.94 25.94 7.54
C LYS A 344 -25.18 25.07 7.82
N ALA A 345 -26.32 25.65 8.22
CA ALA A 345 -27.61 24.98 8.39
C ALA A 345 -28.46 24.97 7.09
N THR A 346 -27.81 24.90 5.92
CA THR A 346 -28.50 24.89 4.62
C THR A 346 -29.24 23.56 4.39
N ASP A 347 -30.42 23.61 3.76
CA ASP A 347 -31.10 22.43 3.22
C ASP A 347 -30.36 21.94 1.96
N LEU A 348 -29.92 20.69 2.00
CA LEU A 348 -29.11 20.07 0.94
C LEU A 348 -29.95 19.21 -0.01
N SER A 349 -31.25 19.02 0.25
CA SER A 349 -32.10 18.09 -0.48
C SER A 349 -32.14 18.38 -1.98
N ALA A 350 -32.47 19.60 -2.38
CA ALA A 350 -32.54 19.98 -3.79
C ALA A 350 -31.18 20.00 -4.50
N PRO A 351 -30.09 20.57 -3.92
CA PRO A 351 -28.74 20.44 -4.49
C PRO A 351 -28.29 18.99 -4.70
N LEU A 352 -28.50 18.12 -3.71
CA LEU A 352 -28.11 16.71 -3.81
C LEU A 352 -28.88 15.98 -4.92
N GLU A 353 -30.17 16.26 -5.08
CA GLU A 353 -30.96 15.66 -6.16
C GLU A 353 -30.46 16.13 -7.54
N ARG A 354 -30.05 17.40 -7.70
CA ARG A 354 -29.40 17.88 -8.93
C ARG A 354 -28.07 17.19 -9.21
N LEU A 355 -27.26 16.93 -8.18
CA LEU A 355 -26.03 16.15 -8.31
C LEU A 355 -26.31 14.72 -8.77
N ARG A 356 -27.37 14.12 -8.23
CA ARG A 356 -27.80 12.77 -8.60
C ARG A 356 -28.25 12.70 -10.06
N THR A 357 -29.13 13.62 -10.50
CA THR A 357 -29.70 13.58 -11.86
C THR A 357 -28.66 13.80 -12.97
N ARG A 358 -27.56 14.50 -12.68
CA ARG A 358 -26.44 14.67 -13.63
C ARG A 358 -25.35 13.60 -13.53
N GLY A 359 -25.54 12.56 -12.73
CA GLY A 359 -24.60 11.45 -12.59
C GLY A 359 -23.36 11.74 -11.72
N ALA A 360 -23.34 12.83 -10.95
CA ALA A 360 -22.20 13.13 -10.07
C ALA A 360 -22.04 12.08 -8.94
N LEU A 361 -23.12 11.38 -8.63
CA LEU A 361 -23.21 10.29 -7.65
C LEU A 361 -23.19 8.90 -8.30
N ALA A 362 -22.65 8.76 -9.52
CA ALA A 362 -22.40 7.45 -10.14
C ALA A 362 -21.42 6.62 -9.30
N ALA A 363 -21.33 5.31 -9.60
CA ALA A 363 -20.41 4.36 -8.96
C ALA A 363 -18.93 4.59 -9.37
N ARG A 364 -18.40 5.75 -8.99
CA ARG A 364 -17.00 6.18 -9.16
C ARG A 364 -16.37 6.43 -7.78
N PRO A 365 -15.03 6.50 -7.67
CA PRO A 365 -14.38 6.75 -6.40
C PRO A 365 -14.96 7.95 -5.65
N PHE A 366 -15.17 7.80 -4.34
CA PHE A 366 -15.55 8.90 -3.47
C PHE A 366 -14.35 9.80 -3.22
N GLY A 367 -14.49 11.09 -3.50
CA GLY A 367 -13.41 12.04 -3.34
C GLY A 367 -13.93 13.40 -2.85
N HIS A 368 -12.98 14.23 -2.43
CA HIS A 368 -13.23 15.63 -2.09
C HIS A 368 -13.86 16.45 -3.24
N ASP A 369 -13.75 16.00 -4.48
CA ASP A 369 -14.38 16.62 -5.64
C ASP A 369 -15.91 16.66 -5.53
N LEU A 370 -16.51 15.64 -4.89
CA LEU A 370 -17.97 15.60 -4.69
C LEU A 370 -18.45 16.73 -3.75
N LEU A 371 -17.71 16.98 -2.67
CA LEU A 371 -18.00 18.09 -1.76
C LEU A 371 -17.80 19.45 -2.47
N ASP A 372 -16.79 19.56 -3.31
CA ASP A 372 -16.53 20.79 -4.08
C ASP A 372 -17.61 21.06 -5.12
N THR A 373 -18.08 19.99 -5.73
CA THR A 373 -19.19 20.00 -6.66
C THR A 373 -20.48 20.44 -5.96
N LEU A 374 -20.73 19.98 -4.73
CA LEU A 374 -21.87 20.43 -3.92
C LEU A 374 -21.75 21.91 -3.52
N LEU A 375 -20.56 22.37 -3.11
CA LEU A 375 -20.34 23.77 -2.79
C LEU A 375 -20.53 24.68 -4.00
N ALA A 376 -20.11 24.26 -5.19
CA ALA A 376 -20.39 24.96 -6.44
C ALA A 376 -21.89 25.05 -6.75
N GLU A 377 -22.66 23.97 -6.54
CA GLU A 377 -24.13 23.97 -6.66
C GLU A 377 -24.83 24.95 -5.72
N LEU A 378 -24.19 25.27 -4.60
CA LEU A 378 -24.68 26.23 -3.60
C LEU A 378 -24.17 27.66 -3.86
N GLY A 379 -23.48 27.91 -4.97
CA GLY A 379 -22.93 29.23 -5.31
C GLY A 379 -21.69 29.62 -4.48
N ALA A 380 -21.06 28.66 -3.79
CA ALA A 380 -19.87 28.85 -2.98
C ALA A 380 -18.67 28.01 -3.45
N PRO A 381 -18.30 28.04 -4.75
CA PRO A 381 -17.23 27.20 -5.27
C PRO A 381 -15.90 27.50 -4.56
N ARG A 382 -15.19 26.46 -4.12
CA ARG A 382 -13.84 26.63 -3.60
C ARG A 382 -12.91 27.04 -4.74
N ARG A 383 -12.04 28.02 -4.47
CA ARG A 383 -10.97 28.37 -5.40
C ARG A 383 -9.91 27.27 -5.39
N ILE A 384 -9.93 26.42 -6.41
CA ILE A 384 -8.87 25.44 -6.64
C ILE A 384 -7.83 26.10 -7.53
N ARG A 385 -6.60 26.23 -7.03
CA ARG A 385 -5.50 26.73 -7.86
C ARG A 385 -5.07 25.59 -8.80
N PRO A 386 -5.12 25.77 -10.14
CA PRO A 386 -4.58 24.78 -11.04
C PRO A 386 -3.10 24.56 -10.71
N LEU A 387 -2.72 23.30 -10.53
CA LEU A 387 -1.35 22.92 -10.29
C LEU A 387 -0.85 22.20 -11.54
N SER A 388 0.14 22.79 -12.19
CA SER A 388 0.90 22.06 -13.20
C SER A 388 1.75 21.02 -12.46
N LEU A 389 1.72 19.79 -12.95
CA LEU A 389 2.44 18.65 -12.39
C LEU A 389 3.28 18.00 -13.47
N SER A 390 4.49 17.59 -13.11
CA SER A 390 5.35 16.78 -13.97
C SER A 390 4.68 15.43 -14.21
N PRO A 391 4.83 14.81 -15.39
CA PRO A 391 4.24 13.51 -15.68
C PRO A 391 4.60 12.46 -14.61
N ALA A 392 3.61 11.68 -14.19
CA ALA A 392 3.85 10.54 -13.32
C ALA A 392 4.72 9.52 -14.08
N ARG A 393 5.80 9.06 -13.44
CA ARG A 393 6.75 8.14 -14.06
C ARG A 393 7.24 7.09 -13.08
N MET A 394 7.49 5.90 -13.61
CA MET A 394 8.15 4.80 -12.91
C MET A 394 9.65 5.00 -12.89
N GLU A 395 10.34 4.30 -11.98
CA GLU A 395 11.77 4.09 -12.15
C GLU A 395 12.03 3.31 -13.45
N PRO A 396 13.07 3.68 -14.24
CA PRO A 396 13.42 2.93 -15.43
C PRO A 396 13.70 1.46 -15.09
N ALA A 397 12.97 0.54 -15.73
CA ALA A 397 13.27 -0.89 -15.64
C ALA A 397 14.68 -1.17 -16.20
N SER A 398 15.29 -2.30 -15.81
CA SER A 398 16.45 -2.76 -16.58
C SER A 398 15.98 -3.00 -18.01
N ALA A 399 16.81 -2.63 -19.00
CA ALA A 399 16.57 -3.05 -20.37
C ALA A 399 16.35 -4.56 -20.37
N THR A 400 15.19 -5.01 -20.86
CA THR A 400 14.91 -6.42 -21.09
C THR A 400 15.75 -6.85 -22.29
N ALA A 401 17.03 -7.10 -22.08
CA ALA A 401 17.77 -7.96 -22.98
C ALA A 401 17.05 -9.31 -23.02
N GLU A 402 16.99 -9.97 -24.18
CA GLU A 402 16.44 -11.33 -24.28
C GLU A 402 17.10 -12.20 -23.21
N ALA A 403 16.31 -12.59 -22.22
CA ALA A 403 16.81 -13.42 -21.15
C ALA A 403 17.02 -14.83 -21.71
N GLY A 404 18.24 -15.34 -21.63
CA GLY A 404 18.51 -16.73 -21.96
C GLY A 404 17.60 -17.69 -21.17
N PRO A 405 17.43 -18.94 -21.63
CA PRO A 405 16.46 -19.88 -21.06
C PRO A 405 16.68 -20.18 -19.56
N LEU A 406 17.91 -20.00 -19.06
CA LEU A 406 18.25 -20.19 -17.65
C LEU A 406 17.88 -19.01 -16.74
N VAL A 407 17.55 -17.85 -17.31
CA VAL A 407 17.18 -16.61 -16.58
C VAL A 407 15.70 -16.26 -16.79
N ALA A 408 15.12 -16.64 -17.93
CA ALA A 408 13.73 -16.34 -18.27
C ALA A 408 12.72 -16.73 -17.16
N PRO A 409 12.80 -17.92 -16.51
CA PRO A 409 11.89 -18.25 -15.42
C PRO A 409 11.97 -17.28 -14.23
N PHE A 410 13.17 -16.82 -13.87
CA PHE A 410 13.34 -15.83 -12.80
C PHE A 410 12.77 -14.47 -13.20
N ARG A 411 12.91 -14.06 -14.46
CA ARG A 411 12.28 -12.82 -14.96
C ARG A 411 10.76 -12.89 -14.82
N THR A 412 10.16 -13.98 -15.25
CA THR A 412 8.70 -14.19 -15.18
C THR A 412 8.18 -14.17 -13.74
N HIS A 413 8.85 -14.87 -12.82
CA HIS A 413 8.30 -15.08 -11.49
C HIS A 413 8.85 -14.15 -10.39
N CYS A 414 9.99 -13.49 -10.62
CA CYS A 414 10.68 -12.71 -9.59
C CYS A 414 10.92 -11.23 -9.96
N ALA A 415 10.89 -10.84 -11.25
CA ALA A 415 11.29 -9.48 -11.66
C ALA A 415 10.39 -8.37 -11.12
N SER A 416 9.12 -8.67 -10.81
CA SER A 416 8.19 -7.69 -10.23
C SER A 416 8.76 -7.05 -8.95
N CYS A 417 9.53 -7.81 -8.18
CA CYS A 417 10.16 -7.36 -6.94
C CYS A 417 11.69 -7.22 -7.06
N HIS A 418 12.35 -8.10 -7.82
CA HIS A 418 13.81 -8.26 -7.81
C HIS A 418 14.54 -7.59 -9.00
N ASP A 419 13.82 -6.91 -9.90
CA ASP A 419 14.40 -5.97 -10.87
C ASP A 419 14.14 -4.54 -10.42
N THR A 420 14.94 -4.07 -9.47
CA THR A 420 14.82 -2.76 -8.85
C THR A 420 16.17 -2.08 -8.66
N THR A 421 16.18 -0.76 -8.61
CA THR A 421 17.37 0.06 -8.31
C THR A 421 17.74 0.01 -6.82
N LEU A 422 16.80 -0.41 -5.95
CA LEU A 422 17.07 -0.66 -4.54
C LEU A 422 17.81 -1.98 -4.35
N PRO A 423 18.69 -2.07 -3.35
CA PRO A 423 19.30 -3.34 -2.98
C PRO A 423 18.36 -4.24 -2.15
N HIS A 424 17.18 -3.74 -1.78
CA HIS A 424 16.18 -4.48 -1.02
C HIS A 424 14.78 -4.33 -1.63
N PRO A 425 14.08 -5.45 -1.92
CA PRO A 425 14.57 -6.82 -1.85
C PRO A 425 15.78 -7.03 -2.78
N PRO A 426 16.60 -8.07 -2.58
CA PRO A 426 17.84 -8.24 -3.33
C PRO A 426 17.61 -8.15 -4.84
N ASN A 427 18.20 -7.15 -5.50
CA ASN A 427 17.97 -6.85 -6.91
C ASN A 427 18.80 -7.74 -7.87
N PHE A 428 18.74 -9.06 -7.67
CA PHE A 428 19.51 -10.03 -8.45
C PHE A 428 19.12 -10.11 -9.93
N LEU A 429 18.02 -9.46 -10.35
CA LEU A 429 17.64 -9.34 -11.76
C LEU A 429 17.97 -7.97 -12.37
N ARG A 430 18.62 -7.08 -11.63
CA ARG A 430 19.07 -5.77 -12.14
C ARG A 430 20.48 -5.85 -12.69
N GLY A 431 20.70 -5.29 -13.88
CA GLY A 431 22.02 -5.16 -14.52
C GLY A 431 22.08 -5.79 -15.91
N SER A 432 23.28 -5.89 -16.45
CA SER A 432 23.62 -6.66 -17.65
C SER A 432 23.40 -8.16 -17.47
N PRO A 433 23.28 -8.96 -18.56
CA PRO A 433 23.10 -10.40 -18.46
C PRO A 433 24.17 -11.10 -17.59
N ALA A 434 25.44 -10.71 -17.70
CA ALA A 434 26.53 -11.27 -16.91
C ALA A 434 26.41 -10.94 -15.41
N GLU A 435 26.04 -9.71 -15.08
CA GLU A 435 25.79 -9.31 -13.69
C GLU A 435 24.60 -10.07 -13.08
N VAL A 436 23.53 -10.27 -13.86
CA VAL A 436 22.36 -11.03 -13.41
C VAL A 436 22.73 -12.48 -13.14
N GLU A 437 23.51 -13.13 -14.01
CA GLU A 437 23.96 -14.50 -13.79
C GLU A 437 24.83 -14.60 -12.52
N ALA A 438 25.81 -13.71 -12.37
CA ALA A 438 26.67 -13.67 -11.18
C ALA A 438 25.88 -13.44 -9.88
N LYS A 439 24.85 -12.58 -9.91
CA LYS A 439 23.96 -12.36 -8.76
C LYS A 439 23.09 -13.58 -8.48
N LEU A 440 22.52 -14.23 -9.49
CA LEU A 440 21.74 -15.47 -9.31
C LEU A 440 22.59 -16.56 -8.66
N GLU A 441 23.84 -16.73 -9.07
CA GLU A 441 24.79 -17.64 -8.44
C GLU A 441 25.12 -17.24 -7.00
N HIS A 442 25.39 -15.96 -6.76
CA HIS A 442 25.71 -15.46 -5.42
C HIS A 442 24.55 -15.67 -4.44
N CYS A 443 23.32 -15.42 -4.90
CA CYS A 443 22.08 -15.49 -4.14
C CYS A 443 21.50 -16.89 -3.98
N ALA A 444 22.00 -17.87 -4.75
CA ALA A 444 21.42 -19.20 -4.84
C ALA A 444 21.13 -19.86 -3.47
N PRO A 445 22.00 -19.80 -2.43
CA PRO A 445 21.70 -20.42 -1.14
C PRO A 445 20.43 -19.85 -0.47
N ARG A 446 20.28 -18.52 -0.46
CA ARG A 446 19.10 -17.86 0.12
C ARG A 446 17.84 -18.09 -0.74
N MET A 447 17.99 -18.06 -2.07
CA MET A 447 16.88 -18.37 -2.98
C MET A 447 16.40 -19.81 -2.80
N PHE A 448 17.32 -20.76 -2.65
CA PHE A 448 17.02 -22.18 -2.46
C PHE A 448 16.15 -22.39 -1.23
N VAL A 449 16.55 -21.84 -0.08
CA VAL A 449 15.78 -21.93 1.16
C VAL A 449 14.38 -21.34 0.97
N ARG A 450 14.27 -20.12 0.44
CA ARG A 450 12.96 -19.44 0.27
C ARG A 450 12.02 -20.16 -0.69
N LEU A 451 12.53 -20.70 -1.80
CA LEU A 451 11.73 -21.50 -2.74
C LEU A 451 11.32 -22.85 -2.15
N SER A 452 12.17 -23.43 -1.30
CA SER A 452 11.91 -24.74 -0.67
C SER A 452 10.84 -24.69 0.42
N MET A 453 10.52 -23.51 0.96
CA MET A 453 9.43 -23.34 1.92
C MET A 453 8.03 -23.43 1.28
N ALA A 454 7.93 -23.39 -0.05
CA ALA A 454 6.66 -23.60 -0.74
C ALA A 454 6.17 -25.04 -0.54
N GLY A 455 4.97 -25.19 0.03
CA GLY A 455 4.37 -26.48 0.40
C GLY A 455 4.72 -26.97 1.81
N VAL A 456 5.58 -26.26 2.54
CA VAL A 456 5.88 -26.56 3.96
C VAL A 456 4.78 -25.94 4.84
N PRO A 457 4.33 -26.58 5.94
CA PRO A 457 3.42 -25.96 6.89
C PRO A 457 4.02 -24.68 7.51
N GLU A 458 3.19 -23.66 7.74
CA GLU A 458 3.63 -22.35 8.25
C GLU A 458 4.38 -22.44 9.58
N SER A 459 3.94 -23.31 10.49
CA SER A 459 4.61 -23.56 11.78
C SER A 459 6.05 -24.10 11.65
N ALA A 460 6.41 -24.64 10.48
CA ALA A 460 7.74 -25.15 10.17
C ALA A 460 8.56 -24.21 9.25
N HIS A 461 8.04 -23.01 8.94
CA HIS A 461 8.78 -22.05 8.12
C HIS A 461 9.94 -21.43 8.91
N SER A 462 11.16 -21.60 8.43
CA SER A 462 12.30 -20.79 8.88
C SER A 462 12.26 -19.37 8.30
N LYS A 463 11.47 -19.16 7.24
CA LYS A 463 11.27 -17.91 6.51
C LYS A 463 10.03 -18.08 5.62
N PRO A 464 9.24 -17.03 5.32
CA PRO A 464 8.13 -17.17 4.37
C PRO A 464 8.58 -17.68 2.99
N PRO A 465 7.73 -18.42 2.25
CA PRO A 465 8.06 -18.88 0.91
C PRO A 465 8.21 -17.72 -0.08
N MET A 466 8.91 -17.99 -1.19
CA MET A 466 8.93 -17.09 -2.35
C MET A 466 8.29 -17.75 -3.59
N PRO A 467 7.50 -17.00 -4.38
CA PRO A 467 7.00 -15.64 -4.09
C PRO A 467 6.13 -15.60 -2.82
N PRO A 468 6.03 -14.46 -2.11
CA PRO A 468 5.20 -14.36 -0.93
C PRO A 468 3.74 -14.65 -1.27
N ALA A 469 2.99 -15.22 -0.32
CA ALA A 469 1.60 -15.60 -0.55
C ALA A 469 0.72 -14.41 -0.97
N ALA A 470 0.95 -13.21 -0.44
CA ALA A 470 0.29 -11.98 -0.89
C ALA A 470 0.54 -11.65 -2.38
N ALA A 471 1.77 -11.88 -2.87
CA ALA A 471 2.13 -11.65 -4.27
C ALA A 471 1.61 -12.76 -5.22
N LEU A 472 1.34 -13.95 -4.69
CA LEU A 472 0.62 -15.00 -5.42
C LEU A 472 -0.87 -14.64 -5.51
N ALA A 473 -1.48 -14.25 -4.39
CA ALA A 473 -2.88 -13.84 -4.32
C ALA A 473 -3.19 -12.66 -5.25
N SER A 474 -2.30 -11.66 -5.35
CA SER A 474 -2.48 -10.52 -6.26
C SER A 474 -2.48 -10.90 -7.75
N ARG A 475 -2.03 -12.11 -8.09
CA ARG A 475 -2.04 -12.68 -9.45
C ARG A 475 -3.11 -13.76 -9.62
N GLY A 476 -3.96 -13.98 -8.62
CA GLY A 476 -4.95 -15.06 -8.62
C GLY A 476 -4.33 -16.45 -8.57
N ILE A 477 -3.10 -16.59 -8.04
CA ILE A 477 -2.41 -17.87 -7.93
C ILE A 477 -2.57 -18.38 -6.49
N ASP A 478 -3.14 -19.57 -6.35
CA ASP A 478 -3.22 -20.26 -5.07
C ASP A 478 -1.82 -20.79 -4.63
N PRO A 479 -1.40 -20.58 -3.36
CA PRO A 479 -0.11 -21.05 -2.88
C PRO A 479 0.10 -22.57 -2.93
N VAL A 480 -0.95 -23.37 -2.74
CA VAL A 480 -0.87 -24.84 -2.83
C VAL A 480 -0.67 -25.26 -4.28
N HIS A 481 -1.42 -24.65 -5.20
CA HIS A 481 -1.23 -24.86 -6.63
C HIS A 481 0.17 -24.46 -7.09
N TRP A 482 0.69 -23.31 -6.64
CA TRP A 482 2.06 -22.89 -6.91
C TRP A 482 3.10 -23.88 -6.37
N ALA A 483 2.89 -24.40 -5.16
CA ALA A 483 3.81 -25.37 -4.56
C ALA A 483 3.92 -26.67 -5.38
N ALA A 484 2.84 -27.08 -6.05
CA ALA A 484 2.77 -28.27 -6.90
C ALA A 484 3.15 -28.00 -8.38
N SER A 485 3.49 -26.76 -8.73
CA SER A 485 3.59 -26.36 -10.14
C SER A 485 4.92 -26.77 -10.81
N PRO A 486 4.90 -27.10 -12.11
CA PRO A 486 6.13 -27.39 -12.86
C PRO A 486 7.06 -26.18 -12.94
N GLU A 487 6.54 -24.96 -12.92
CA GLU A 487 7.31 -23.71 -12.93
C GLU A 487 8.16 -23.56 -11.67
N LEU A 488 7.60 -23.83 -10.49
CA LEU A 488 8.37 -23.83 -9.24
C LEU A 488 9.42 -24.95 -9.25
N ALA A 489 9.09 -26.13 -9.77
CA ALA A 489 10.06 -27.22 -9.89
C ALA A 489 11.25 -26.83 -10.79
N VAL A 490 11.00 -26.12 -11.89
CA VAL A 490 12.06 -25.55 -12.75
C VAL A 490 12.92 -24.56 -11.98
N LEU A 491 12.32 -23.59 -11.27
CA LEU A 491 13.06 -22.62 -10.47
C LEU A 491 13.94 -23.29 -9.41
N LYS A 492 13.41 -24.28 -8.68
CA LYS A 492 14.17 -25.05 -7.68
C LYS A 492 15.38 -25.76 -8.31
N ARG A 493 15.21 -26.41 -9.46
CA ARG A 493 16.32 -27.06 -10.18
C ARG A 493 17.39 -26.06 -10.64
N LEU A 494 16.97 -24.93 -11.20
CA LEU A 494 17.88 -23.87 -11.67
C LEU A 494 18.67 -23.25 -10.51
N VAL A 495 18.06 -23.08 -9.34
CA VAL A 495 18.79 -22.58 -8.16
C VAL A 495 19.73 -23.65 -7.61
N ALA A 496 19.28 -24.92 -7.54
CA ALA A 496 20.10 -26.02 -7.06
C ALA A 496 21.39 -26.21 -7.87
N SER A 497 21.32 -26.05 -9.20
CA SER A 497 22.50 -26.13 -10.08
C SER A 497 23.54 -25.02 -9.82
N ARG A 498 23.17 -23.98 -9.06
CA ARG A 498 24.02 -22.81 -8.74
C ARG A 498 24.60 -22.84 -7.33
N LEU A 499 24.40 -23.92 -6.55
CA LEU A 499 24.86 -24.00 -5.15
C LEU A 499 26.37 -24.22 -4.97
N ARG A 500 27.12 -24.49 -6.05
CA ARG A 500 28.59 -24.64 -6.06
C ARG A 500 29.14 -25.54 -4.94
N GLY A 501 28.55 -26.72 -4.74
CA GLY A 501 29.00 -27.72 -3.77
C GLY A 501 28.44 -27.58 -2.35
N GLN A 502 27.57 -26.58 -2.09
CA GLN A 502 26.82 -26.53 -0.83
C GLN A 502 25.73 -27.61 -0.78
N ASP A 503 25.66 -28.34 0.34
CA ASP A 503 24.63 -29.34 0.58
C ASP A 503 23.24 -28.68 0.79
N PRO A 504 22.25 -28.96 -0.08
CA PRO A 504 20.89 -28.45 0.06
C PRO A 504 20.26 -28.75 1.43
N ALA A 505 20.51 -29.94 2.01
CA ALA A 505 19.91 -30.32 3.28
C ALA A 505 20.50 -29.50 4.44
N SER A 506 21.80 -29.22 4.42
CA SER A 506 22.46 -28.31 5.36
C SER A 506 21.89 -26.89 5.29
N LEU A 507 21.63 -26.37 4.09
CA LEU A 507 21.07 -25.02 3.91
C LEU A 507 19.68 -24.87 4.55
N LEU A 508 18.86 -25.92 4.49
CA LEU A 508 17.51 -25.90 5.08
C LEU A 508 17.51 -25.98 6.61
N ARG A 509 18.55 -26.56 7.22
CA ARG A 509 18.71 -26.64 8.68
C ARG A 509 19.35 -25.41 9.30
N GLN A 510 20.14 -24.66 8.52
CA GLN A 510 20.82 -23.47 9.00
C GLN A 510 19.84 -22.29 9.18
N PRO A 511 19.95 -21.51 10.27
CA PRO A 511 19.17 -20.27 10.42
C PRO A 511 19.38 -19.33 9.21
N TYR A 512 18.28 -18.90 8.58
CA TYR A 512 18.33 -18.11 7.35
C TYR A 512 19.18 -16.83 7.48
N ALA A 513 19.16 -16.18 8.64
CA ALA A 513 19.93 -14.98 8.92
C ALA A 513 21.46 -15.21 8.86
N GLN A 514 21.92 -16.43 9.14
CA GLN A 514 23.34 -16.80 9.11
C GLN A 514 23.83 -17.18 7.70
N LEU A 515 22.92 -17.37 6.74
CA LEU A 515 23.30 -17.54 5.34
C LEU A 515 23.91 -16.25 4.81
N ARG A 516 24.95 -16.39 3.98
CA ARG A 516 25.58 -15.27 3.27
C ARG A 516 24.52 -14.35 2.66
N PRO A 517 24.57 -13.02 2.88
CA PRO A 517 23.71 -12.06 2.22
C PRO A 517 23.74 -12.23 0.69
N CYS A 518 22.59 -11.99 0.04
CA CYS A 518 22.46 -12.18 -1.41
C CYS A 518 23.10 -11.04 -2.22
N LEU A 519 23.22 -9.84 -1.65
CA LEU A 519 24.01 -8.77 -2.23
C LEU A 519 25.17 -8.41 -1.30
N PRO A 520 26.32 -7.98 -1.84
CA PRO A 520 27.43 -7.52 -1.03
C PRO A 520 27.04 -6.28 -0.19
N PRO A 521 27.69 -6.06 0.98
CA PRO A 521 27.44 -4.92 1.85
C PRO A 521 27.59 -3.56 1.14
N SER A 522 28.39 -3.51 0.07
CA SER A 522 28.73 -2.29 -0.67
C SER A 522 27.58 -1.64 -1.43
N SER A 523 26.42 -2.29 -1.54
CA SER A 523 25.29 -1.75 -2.32
C SER A 523 24.70 -0.43 -1.79
N TYR A 524 24.98 -0.06 -0.53
CA TYR A 524 24.75 1.31 0.00
C TYR A 524 26.06 2.07 0.29
N ALA A 525 27.12 1.39 0.74
CA ALA A 525 28.35 2.03 1.25
C ALA A 525 29.27 2.62 0.16
N GLU A 526 29.32 2.09 -1.06
CA GLU A 526 30.19 2.60 -2.13
C GLU A 526 29.73 3.95 -2.73
N ARG A 527 28.52 4.41 -2.40
CA ARG A 527 27.98 5.69 -2.89
C ARG A 527 28.19 6.88 -1.93
N ALA A 528 28.84 6.61 -0.79
CA ALA A 528 29.06 7.55 0.30
C ALA A 528 30.52 8.07 0.41
N GLN A 529 31.34 7.91 -0.65
CA GLN A 529 32.61 8.62 -0.80
C GLN A 529 32.42 9.84 -1.69
#